data_AF-A0A7V3BQI5-F1
#
_entry.id   AF-A0A7V3BQI5-F1
#
_cell.length_a   1.000
_cell.length_b   1.000
_cell.length_c   1.000
_cell.angle_alpha   90.00
_cell.angle_beta   90.00
_cell.angle_gamma   90.00
#
_symmetry.space_group_name_H-M   'P 1'
#
loop_
_entity.id
_entity.type
_entity.pdbx_description
1 polymer ?
#
loop_
_entity_poly.entity_id
_entity_poly.type
_entity_poly.pdbx_seq_one_letter_code
_entity_poly.pdbx_strand_id
1 'polypeptide(L)'
;MPPSPRSGRYHDLDAILQELRDEYFPTCEPVTIGWGRWSGRAPRRSMRFGAYFPETGHIRIHPALDQAFVPRAFVAFIVYHELLHHVIPAVQVKGRRYVHTKAFRQRERAFPLYAEVVVWRQRHLRRLLASTKNRSAQS
;
A
#
# COMPACT_ATOMS: atom_id res chain seq x y z
N MET A 1 12.96 -15.80 18.41
CA MET A 1 12.48 -15.68 17.01
C MET A 1 13.02 -14.37 16.45
N PRO A 2 13.78 -14.36 15.35
CA PRO A 2 14.12 -13.10 14.70
C PRO A 2 12.83 -12.43 14.19
N PRO A 3 12.69 -11.09 14.24
CA PRO A 3 11.56 -10.42 13.63
C PRO A 3 11.51 -10.80 12.15
N SER A 4 10.35 -11.27 11.68
CA SER A 4 10.13 -11.47 10.24
C SER A 4 10.46 -10.15 9.52
N PRO A 5 11.04 -10.17 8.31
CA PRO A 5 11.38 -8.96 7.54
C PRO A 5 10.16 -8.09 7.13
N ARG A 6 8.98 -8.37 7.70
CA ARG A 6 7.67 -7.76 7.43
C ARG A 6 7.23 -6.83 8.56
N SER A 7 7.74 -7.00 9.78
CA SER A 7 7.59 -6.01 10.85
C SER A 7 8.59 -4.88 10.60
N GLY A 8 8.08 -3.73 10.17
CA GLY A 8 8.90 -2.52 10.04
C GLY A 8 9.34 -2.01 11.41
N ARG A 9 10.14 -0.94 11.43
CA ARG A 9 10.55 -0.27 12.67
C ARG A 9 9.39 0.38 13.41
N TYR A 10 8.36 0.82 12.69
CA TYR A 10 7.20 1.54 13.23
C TYR A 10 5.87 0.87 12.92
N HIS A 11 5.79 0.11 11.82
CA HIS A 11 4.55 -0.51 11.37
C HIS A 11 4.72 -2.00 11.11
N ASP A 12 3.84 -2.80 11.72
CA ASP A 12 3.74 -4.23 11.44
C ASP A 12 2.74 -4.47 10.30
N LEU A 13 3.25 -4.88 9.13
CA LEU A 13 2.42 -5.11 7.95
C LEU A 13 1.59 -6.40 8.05
N ASP A 14 2.10 -7.44 8.71
CA ASP A 14 1.37 -8.69 8.87
C ASP A 14 0.14 -8.46 9.76
N ALA A 15 0.31 -7.72 10.87
CA ALA A 15 -0.80 -7.36 11.74
C ALA A 15 -1.87 -6.52 11.03
N ILE A 16 -1.45 -5.49 10.28
CA ILE A 16 -2.38 -4.64 9.49
C ILE A 16 -3.12 -5.48 8.45
N LEU A 17 -2.40 -6.36 7.75
CA LEU A 17 -2.99 -7.22 6.74
C LEU A 17 -4.04 -8.15 7.34
N GLN A 18 -3.72 -8.79 8.47
CA GLN A 18 -4.62 -9.73 9.14
C GLN A 18 -5.91 -9.03 9.58
N GLU A 19 -5.80 -7.88 10.26
CA GLU A 19 -6.96 -7.06 10.66
C GLU A 19 -7.86 -6.72 9.47
N LEU A 20 -7.28 -6.24 8.36
CA LEU A 20 -8.05 -5.86 7.18
C LEU A 20 -8.68 -7.05 6.46
N ARG A 21 -8.02 -8.21 6.45
CA ARG A 21 -8.59 -9.44 5.88
C ARG A 21 -9.77 -9.91 6.70
N ASP A 22 -9.63 -9.96 8.02
CA ASP A 22 -10.70 -10.44 8.91
C ASP A 22 -11.93 -9.53 8.86
N GLU A 23 -11.73 -8.21 8.76
CA GLU A 23 -12.82 -7.24 8.75
C GLU A 23 -13.50 -7.09 7.37
N TYR A 24 -12.73 -7.06 6.27
CA TYR A 24 -13.27 -6.72 4.94
C TYR A 24 -13.29 -7.89 3.96
N PHE A 25 -12.43 -8.89 4.14
CA PHE A 25 -12.21 -9.97 3.17
C PHE A 25 -12.03 -11.35 3.82
N PRO A 26 -12.95 -11.81 4.70
CA PRO A 26 -12.76 -13.03 5.48
C PRO A 26 -12.71 -14.30 4.62
N THR A 27 -13.20 -14.25 3.39
CA THR A 27 -13.24 -15.38 2.46
C THR A 27 -12.23 -15.26 1.32
N CYS A 28 -11.29 -14.30 1.35
CA CYS A 28 -10.30 -14.17 0.27
C CYS A 28 -9.09 -15.08 0.48
N GLU A 29 -8.50 -15.49 -0.65
CA GLU A 29 -7.28 -16.27 -0.68
C GLU A 29 -6.16 -15.58 0.11
N PRO A 30 -5.29 -16.35 0.79
CA PRO A 30 -4.18 -15.80 1.54
C PRO A 30 -3.23 -15.03 0.62
N VAL A 31 -3.11 -13.74 0.90
CA VAL A 31 -2.12 -12.86 0.29
C VAL A 31 -0.96 -12.68 1.26
N THR A 32 0.24 -12.57 0.73
CA THR A 32 1.42 -12.26 1.56
C THR A 32 1.79 -10.79 1.42
N ILE A 33 2.38 -10.19 2.46
CA ILE A 33 2.80 -8.79 2.43
C ILE A 33 4.27 -8.64 2.83
N GLY A 34 4.94 -7.61 2.33
CA GLY A 34 6.30 -7.30 2.75
C GLY A 34 6.79 -5.91 2.37
N TRP A 35 7.84 -5.48 3.07
CA TRP A 35 8.57 -4.26 2.72
C TRP A 35 9.47 -4.52 1.51
N GLY A 36 9.30 -3.70 0.47
CA GLY A 36 10.00 -3.88 -0.79
C GLY A 36 11.22 -2.99 -0.96
N ARG A 37 12.31 -3.50 -1.58
CA ARG A 37 13.43 -2.65 -2.06
C ARG A 37 13.09 -1.93 -3.37
N TRP A 38 12.71 -0.66 -3.33
CA TRP A 38 12.38 0.06 -4.57
C TRP A 38 13.67 0.61 -5.20
N SER A 39 14.12 0.00 -6.30
CA SER A 39 15.30 0.45 -7.05
C SER A 39 14.97 1.63 -7.95
N GLY A 40 15.58 2.79 -7.69
CA GLY A 40 15.81 3.84 -8.70
C GLY A 40 14.65 4.78 -9.06
N ARG A 41 14.94 6.09 -8.98
CA ARG A 41 14.20 7.25 -9.55
C ARG A 41 12.67 7.11 -9.58
N ALA A 42 12.03 7.28 -8.43
CA ALA A 42 10.61 7.66 -8.41
C ALA A 42 10.42 8.97 -9.23
N PRO A 43 9.40 9.06 -10.11
CA PRO A 43 9.09 10.28 -10.83
C PRO A 43 8.96 11.46 -9.86
N ARG A 44 9.48 12.63 -10.23
CA ARG A 44 9.57 13.83 -9.36
C ARG A 44 8.25 14.30 -8.75
N ARG A 45 7.10 13.78 -9.21
CA ARG A 45 5.75 14.19 -8.82
C ARG A 45 4.84 13.06 -8.31
N SER A 46 5.24 11.79 -8.39
CA SER A 46 4.41 10.67 -7.93
C SER A 46 5.24 9.51 -7.39
N MET A 47 4.87 9.05 -6.19
CA MET A 47 5.39 7.84 -5.57
C MET A 47 4.26 6.84 -5.49
N ARG A 48 4.52 5.60 -5.93
CA ARG A 48 3.63 4.48 -5.63
C ARG A 48 4.00 3.97 -4.23
N PHE A 49 2.98 3.86 -3.38
CA PHE A 49 3.14 3.50 -1.97
C PHE A 49 3.04 2.00 -1.72
N GLY A 50 2.33 1.30 -2.61
CA GLY A 50 2.22 -0.15 -2.65
C GLY A 50 2.24 -0.64 -4.10
N ALA A 51 2.36 -1.96 -4.23
CA ALA A 51 2.11 -2.68 -5.46
C ALA A 51 1.68 -4.12 -5.14
N TYR A 52 0.56 -4.55 -5.71
CA TYR A 52 0.11 -5.93 -5.72
C TYR A 52 0.63 -6.69 -6.95
N PHE A 53 1.15 -7.90 -6.72
CA PHE A 53 1.63 -8.83 -7.74
C PHE A 53 0.65 -10.01 -7.87
N PRO A 54 -0.21 -10.02 -8.90
CA PRO A 54 -1.22 -11.07 -9.07
C PRO A 54 -0.63 -12.45 -9.36
N GLU A 55 0.58 -12.52 -9.91
CA GLU A 55 1.24 -13.79 -10.26
C GLU A 55 1.68 -14.57 -9.01
N THR A 56 1.97 -13.87 -7.92
CA THR A 56 2.48 -14.46 -6.67
C THR A 56 1.57 -14.25 -5.47
N GLY A 57 0.47 -13.52 -5.62
CA GLY A 57 -0.40 -13.15 -4.49
C GLY A 57 0.37 -12.37 -3.42
N HIS A 58 1.25 -11.45 -3.85
CA HIS A 58 2.14 -10.72 -2.94
C HIS A 58 1.90 -9.21 -3.01
N ILE A 59 1.74 -8.59 -1.85
CA ILE A 59 1.64 -7.13 -1.67
C ILE A 59 2.99 -6.61 -1.22
N ARG A 60 3.49 -5.60 -1.93
CA ARG A 60 4.75 -4.95 -1.61
C ARG A 60 4.51 -3.51 -1.21
N ILE A 61 4.90 -3.15 0.01
CA ILE A 61 4.77 -1.79 0.53
C ILE A 61 6.10 -1.06 0.45
N HIS A 62 6.06 0.24 0.13
CA HIS A 62 7.25 1.07 0.06
C HIS A 62 7.78 1.36 1.48
N PRO A 63 9.07 1.12 1.77
CA PRO A 63 9.67 1.33 3.10
C PRO A 63 9.70 2.80 3.55
N ALA A 64 9.28 3.73 2.70
CA ALA A 64 9.12 5.13 3.08
C ALA A 64 7.90 5.34 3.98
N LEU A 65 6.98 4.37 4.04
CA LEU A 65 5.87 4.40 4.98
C LEU A 65 6.27 3.93 6.38
N ASP A 66 7.41 3.25 6.52
CA ASP A 66 7.94 2.80 7.80
C ASP A 66 8.66 3.92 8.56
N GLN A 67 7.89 4.94 8.98
CA GLN A 67 8.38 6.12 9.70
C GLN A 67 7.41 6.54 10.80
N ALA A 68 7.93 7.07 11.92
CA ALA A 68 7.13 7.49 13.08
C ALA A 68 6.03 8.52 12.76
N PHE A 69 6.28 9.43 11.81
CA PHE A 69 5.30 10.47 11.44
C PHE A 69 4.19 9.95 10.52
N VAL A 70 4.32 8.73 10.00
CA VAL A 70 3.33 8.08 9.12
C VAL A 70 2.33 7.37 10.03
N PRO A 71 1.04 7.76 10.01
CA PRO A 71 0.02 7.09 10.82
C PRO A 71 -0.20 5.65 10.37
N ARG A 72 -0.46 4.75 11.33
CA ARG A 72 -0.87 3.37 11.03
C ARG A 72 -2.07 3.33 10.08
N ALA A 73 -3.04 4.22 10.28
CA ALA A 73 -4.22 4.36 9.41
C ALA A 73 -3.85 4.62 7.93
N PHE A 74 -2.78 5.38 7.67
CA PHE A 74 -2.32 5.60 6.29
C PHE A 74 -1.71 4.32 5.69
N VAL A 75 -0.89 3.60 6.46
CA VAL A 75 -0.34 2.31 6.02
C VAL A 75 -1.46 1.30 5.77
N ALA A 76 -2.42 1.20 6.69
CA ALA A 76 -3.61 0.36 6.54
C ALA A 76 -4.41 0.71 5.29
N PHE A 77 -4.61 1.99 4.98
CA PHE A 77 -5.26 2.40 3.74
C PHE A 77 -4.51 1.93 2.49
N ILE A 78 -3.17 2.00 2.48
CA ILE A 78 -2.39 1.48 1.34
C ILE A 78 -2.52 -0.04 1.25
N VAL A 79 -2.44 -0.77 2.36
CA VAL A 79 -2.65 -2.24 2.37
C VAL A 79 -4.05 -2.59 1.86
N TYR A 80 -5.08 -1.87 2.32
CA TYR A 80 -6.46 -2.03 1.87
C TYR A 80 -6.60 -1.76 0.36
N HIS A 81 -5.94 -0.72 -0.16
CA HIS A 81 -5.90 -0.44 -1.60
C HIS A 81 -5.27 -1.58 -2.40
N GLU A 82 -4.16 -2.17 -1.93
CA GLU A 82 -3.52 -3.30 -2.59
C GLU A 82 -4.36 -4.59 -2.47
N LEU A 83 -5.05 -4.81 -1.35
CA LEU A 83 -6.03 -5.88 -1.19
C LEU A 83 -7.20 -5.74 -2.17
N LEU A 84 -7.67 -4.51 -2.41
CA LEU A 84 -8.71 -4.28 -3.41
C LEU A 84 -8.26 -4.69 -4.82
N HIS A 85 -6.97 -4.58 -5.15
CA HIS A 85 -6.43 -5.09 -6.43
C HIS A 85 -6.43 -6.61 -6.50
N HIS A 86 -6.32 -7.30 -5.36
CA HIS A 86 -6.45 -8.75 -5.29
C HIS A 86 -7.91 -9.19 -5.49
N VAL A 87 -8.86 -8.52 -4.83
CA VAL A 87 -10.28 -8.91 -4.85
C VAL A 87 -11.02 -8.41 -6.10
N ILE A 88 -10.64 -7.26 -6.63
CA ILE A 88 -11.24 -6.65 -7.82
C ILE A 88 -10.21 -6.74 -8.95
N PRO A 89 -10.30 -7.76 -9.82
CA PRO A 89 -9.37 -7.87 -10.93
C PRO A 89 -9.52 -6.67 -11.88
N ALA A 90 -8.40 -6.29 -12.48
CA ALA A 90 -8.40 -5.23 -13.48
C ALA A 90 -9.25 -5.63 -14.69
N VAL A 91 -10.14 -4.75 -15.12
CA VAL A 91 -11.03 -5.01 -16.26
C VAL A 91 -10.33 -4.63 -17.55
N GLN A 92 -10.28 -5.53 -18.53
CA GLN A 92 -9.80 -5.20 -19.88
C GLN A 92 -10.96 -4.71 -20.74
N VAL A 93 -10.88 -3.48 -21.24
CA VAL A 93 -11.85 -2.91 -22.18
C VAL A 93 -11.10 -2.44 -23.42
N LYS A 94 -11.42 -3.02 -24.59
CA LYS A 94 -10.78 -2.71 -25.88
C LYS A 94 -9.24 -2.74 -25.84
N GLY A 95 -8.66 -3.79 -25.24
CA GLY A 95 -7.21 -3.95 -25.10
C GLY A 95 -6.54 -3.06 -24.05
N ARG A 96 -7.28 -2.17 -23.38
CA ARG A 96 -6.76 -1.34 -22.27
C ARG A 96 -7.14 -1.95 -20.92
N ARG A 97 -6.17 -2.09 -20.02
CA ARG A 97 -6.36 -2.59 -18.66
C ARG A 97 -6.77 -1.44 -17.72
N TYR A 98 -8.00 -1.50 -17.21
CA TYR A 98 -8.56 -0.55 -16.25
C TYR A 98 -8.52 -1.16 -14.86
N VAL A 99 -7.58 -0.70 -14.05
CA VAL A 99 -7.42 -1.17 -12.67
C VAL A 99 -8.35 -0.41 -11.73
N HIS A 100 -8.46 0.92 -11.87
CA HIS A 100 -9.31 1.77 -11.01
C HIS A 100 -10.69 2.02 -11.62
N THR A 101 -11.50 0.96 -11.71
CA THR A 101 -12.90 1.05 -12.16
C THR A 101 -13.78 1.82 -11.17
N LYS A 102 -15.03 2.14 -11.55
CA LYS A 102 -15.99 2.80 -10.64
C LYS A 102 -16.24 1.97 -9.38
N ALA A 103 -16.34 0.65 -9.51
CA ALA A 103 -16.51 -0.27 -8.38
C ALA A 103 -15.30 -0.23 -7.43
N PHE A 104 -14.08 -0.21 -7.98
CA PHE A 104 -12.85 -0.05 -7.18
C PHE A 104 -12.89 1.23 -6.35
N ARG A 105 -13.21 2.37 -6.98
CA ARG A 105 -13.26 3.67 -6.28
C ARG A 105 -14.36 3.74 -5.22
N GLN A 106 -15.48 3.04 -5.43
CA GLN A 106 -16.53 2.96 -4.41
C GLN A 106 -16.08 2.17 -3.18
N ARG A 107 -15.42 1.02 -3.38
CA ARG A 107 -14.86 0.21 -2.29
C ARG A 107 -13.71 0.92 -1.58
N GLU A 108 -12.88 1.64 -2.33
CA GLU A 108 -11.80 2.45 -1.76
C GLU A 108 -12.35 3.54 -0.82
N ARG A 109 -13.44 4.20 -1.23
CA ARG A 109 -14.13 5.22 -0.41
C ARG A 109 -14.87 4.66 0.80
N ALA A 110 -15.13 3.36 0.83
CA ALA A 110 -15.77 2.70 1.97
C ALA A 110 -14.82 2.48 3.14
N PHE A 111 -13.52 2.74 2.96
CA PHE A 111 -12.56 2.68 4.06
C PHE A 111 -12.92 3.72 5.14
N PRO A 112 -13.04 3.34 6.43
CA PRO A 112 -13.57 4.21 7.48
C PRO A 112 -12.83 5.55 7.60
N LEU A 113 -11.51 5.54 7.43
CA LEU A 113 -10.66 6.73 7.56
C LEU A 113 -10.29 7.34 6.20
N TYR A 114 -11.05 7.05 5.14
CA TYR A 114 -10.72 7.48 3.77
C TYR A 114 -10.48 8.99 3.65
N ALA A 115 -11.35 9.81 4.24
CA ALA A 115 -11.21 11.27 4.18
C ALA A 115 -9.91 11.75 4.87
N GLU A 116 -9.61 11.20 6.05
CA GLU A 116 -8.43 11.55 6.85
C GLU A 116 -7.14 11.16 6.14
N VAL A 117 -7.06 9.93 5.62
CA VAL A 117 -5.86 9.45 4.91
C VAL A 117 -5.64 10.21 3.61
N VAL A 118 -6.70 10.64 2.92
CA VAL A 118 -6.59 11.48 1.71
C VAL A 118 -6.03 12.86 2.05
N VAL A 119 -6.55 13.50 3.11
CA VAL A 119 -6.03 14.80 3.57
C VAL A 119 -4.58 14.67 4.04
N TRP A 120 -4.30 13.64 4.84
CA TRP A 120 -2.95 13.37 5.33
C TRP A 120 -1.96 13.15 4.18
N ARG A 121 -2.37 12.36 3.16
CA ARG A 121 -1.58 12.12 1.95
C ARG A 121 -1.22 13.44 1.26
N GLN A 122 -2.19 14.31 1.02
CA GLN A 122 -1.95 15.59 0.34
C GLN A 122 -0.97 16.47 1.13
N ARG A 123 -1.10 16.51 2.45
CA ARG A 123 -0.23 17.30 3.35
C ARG A 123 1.20 16.74 3.43
N HIS A 124 1.37 15.42 3.44
CA HIS A 124 2.65 14.76 3.71
C HIS A 124 3.35 14.19 2.47
N LEU A 125 2.72 14.24 1.29
CA LEU A 125 3.30 13.71 0.04
C LEU A 125 4.69 14.30 -0.26
N ARG A 126 4.86 15.61 -0.08
CA ARG A 126 6.16 16.27 -0.31
C ARG A 126 7.24 15.75 0.65
N ARG A 127 6.89 15.53 1.92
CA ARG A 127 7.79 15.00 2.95
C ARG A 127 8.19 13.55 2.64
N LEU A 128 7.24 12.73 2.22
CA LEU A 128 7.50 11.35 1.79
C LEU A 128 8.44 11.31 0.59
N LEU A 129 8.16 12.11 -0.45
CA LEU A 129 9.01 12.22 -1.64
C LEU A 129 10.44 12.69 -1.31
N ALA A 130 10.59 13.61 -0.36
CA ALA A 130 11.90 14.07 0.11
C ALA A 130 12.65 12.98 0.88
N SER A 131 11.96 12.23 1.76
CA SER A 131 12.58 11.17 2.57
C SER A 131 13.15 10.02 1.73
N THR A 132 12.55 9.73 0.58
CA THR A 132 13.03 8.69 -0.33
C THR A 132 14.31 9.08 -1.07
N LYS A 133 14.55 10.39 -1.30
CA LYS A 133 15.84 10.86 -1.84
C LYS A 133 17.01 10.58 -0.89
N ASN A 134 16.77 10.75 0.41
CA ASN A 134 17.80 10.56 1.43
C ASN A 134 18.18 9.08 1.62
N ARG A 135 17.22 8.16 1.44
CA ARG A 135 17.49 6.71 1.47
C ARG A 135 18.26 6.20 0.25
N SER A 136 18.17 6.89 -0.90
CA SER A 136 18.95 6.54 -2.10
C SER A 136 20.45 6.86 -1.98
N ALA A 137 20.85 7.69 -1.01
CA ALA A 137 22.23 8.14 -0.81
C ALA A 137 22.97 7.39 0.31
N GLN A 138 22.31 6.42 0.95
CA GLN A 138 22.90 5.53 1.96
C GLN A 138 22.69 4.09 1.48
N SER A 139 23.45 3.67 0.48
CA SER A 139 23.62 2.27 0.07
C SER A 139 25.02 2.09 -0.46
#